data_AF-A0A5N7MR93-F1
#
_entry.id   AF-A0A5N7MR93-F1
#
_cell.length_a   1.000
_cell.length_b   1.000
_cell.length_c   1.000
_cell.angle_alpha   90.00
_cell.angle_beta   90.00
_cell.angle_gamma   90.00
#
_symmetry.space_group_name_H-M   'P 1'
#
loop_
_entity.id
_entity.type
_entity.pdbx_description
1 polymer ?
#
loop_
_entity_poly.entity_id
_entity_poly.type
_entity_poly.pdbx_seq_one_letter_code
_entity_poly.pdbx_strand_id
1 'polypeptide(L)'
;MQLASSGGRRLRHAALVARELALEAGRTVTRKELSAAARDAAKALNLPTTPRVVLSELVACWGEQGWERLLVWPSNDYLVGRTALTDRAIRKSVRKLVDLGLIVPKDSPNGKRYAVKDLAGEIVDAFGFDLTPVYARRGEWATLLIEQKQRRQAQKQAFDEVTICRRATEEALSALAEHYPDLDRSSLEDDLKTLKARTPARSKTSLPTGLLDEWSLLRSHAEQAFLDAGNGGTRFRHTNNNNGFPSEPCNKGFPTKAEAVRSTEQTSEHLSPELILEACPTLSDYGQPVRDLADVVSAGRYLRASLGAHESAWAEAVEDIGTVKAAIAVIYVLQLYEDDVAKNGGESRIKNPGGYFRALTRMVKVGKIDLAVELLAMRRRRMS
;
A
#
# COMPACT_ATOMS: atom_id res chain seq x y z
N MET A 1 -30.08 29.42 -25.86
CA MET A 1 -28.98 28.51 -26.24
C MET A 1 -28.77 28.57 -27.74
N GLN A 2 -27.66 29.13 -28.22
CA GLN A 2 -27.26 28.95 -29.62
C GLN A 2 -26.83 27.49 -29.83
N LEU A 3 -27.33 26.85 -30.89
CA LEU A 3 -26.93 25.49 -31.28
C LEU A 3 -25.44 25.48 -31.63
N ALA A 4 -24.61 24.92 -30.75
CA ALA A 4 -23.18 24.77 -31.00
C ALA A 4 -22.97 23.72 -32.11
N SER A 5 -22.51 24.16 -33.28
CA SER A 5 -22.13 23.27 -34.39
C SER A 5 -20.83 22.52 -34.05
N SER A 6 -20.63 21.33 -34.60
CA SER A 6 -19.38 20.55 -34.44
C SER A 6 -18.17 21.16 -35.16
N GLY A 7 -18.32 22.34 -35.78
CA GLY A 7 -17.24 23.07 -36.45
C GLY A 7 -16.58 22.27 -37.58
N GLY A 8 -17.30 21.34 -38.21
CA GLY A 8 -16.79 20.46 -39.26
C GLY A 8 -15.87 19.32 -38.77
N ARG A 9 -15.76 19.09 -37.45
CA ARG A 9 -14.97 17.97 -36.91
C ARG A 9 -15.67 16.64 -37.17
N ARG A 10 -14.88 15.60 -37.47
CA ARG A 10 -15.39 14.23 -37.63
C ARG A 10 -16.10 13.78 -36.35
N LEU A 11 -17.35 13.33 -36.49
CA LEU A 11 -18.13 12.78 -35.39
C LEU A 11 -17.48 11.49 -34.86
N ARG A 12 -17.43 11.37 -33.53
CA ARG A 12 -16.92 10.22 -32.79
C ARG A 12 -17.93 9.86 -31.70
N HIS A 13 -18.20 8.56 -31.51
CA HIS A 13 -19.13 8.08 -30.47
C HIS A 13 -18.73 8.59 -29.07
N ALA A 14 -17.45 8.46 -28.70
CA ALA A 14 -16.96 8.95 -27.40
C ALA A 14 -17.18 10.46 -27.20
N ALA A 15 -17.08 11.27 -28.26
CA ALA A 15 -17.32 12.71 -28.19
C ALA A 15 -18.82 13.06 -28.08
N LEU A 16 -19.71 12.22 -28.62
CA LEU A 16 -21.16 12.38 -28.46
C LEU A 16 -21.60 12.02 -27.04
N VAL A 17 -21.16 10.86 -26.54
CA VAL A 17 -21.41 10.47 -25.14
C VAL A 17 -20.87 11.51 -24.17
N ALA A 18 -19.67 12.04 -24.42
CA ALA A 18 -19.10 13.08 -23.58
C ALA A 18 -19.92 14.40 -23.59
N ARG A 19 -20.65 14.72 -24.66
CA ARG A 19 -21.54 15.90 -24.72
C ARG A 19 -22.75 15.78 -23.80
N GLU A 20 -23.25 14.56 -23.62
CA GLU A 20 -24.42 14.29 -22.79
C GLU A 20 -24.10 14.34 -21.28
N LEU A 21 -22.82 14.20 -20.91
CA LEU A 21 -22.40 14.31 -19.51
C LEU A 21 -22.65 15.71 -18.96
N ALA A 22 -23.23 15.78 -17.77
CA ALA A 22 -23.56 17.01 -17.07
C ALA A 22 -23.03 16.98 -15.62
N LEU A 23 -22.93 18.17 -15.03
CA LEU A 23 -22.72 18.31 -13.59
C LEU A 23 -24.02 18.01 -12.83
N GLU A 24 -23.88 17.68 -11.55
CA GLU A 24 -25.02 17.65 -10.62
C GLU A 24 -25.65 19.06 -10.54
N ALA A 25 -26.98 19.13 -10.51
CA ALA A 25 -27.69 20.40 -10.53
C ALA A 25 -27.26 21.32 -9.36
N GLY A 26 -26.88 22.57 -9.68
CA GLY A 26 -26.43 23.56 -8.69
C GLY A 26 -25.02 23.32 -8.12
N ARG A 27 -24.27 22.33 -8.63
CA ARG A 27 -22.89 22.04 -8.19
C ARG A 27 -21.91 23.05 -8.78
N THR A 28 -21.21 23.79 -7.92
CA THR A 28 -20.00 24.52 -8.30
C THR A 28 -18.78 23.60 -8.18
N VAL A 29 -17.95 23.55 -9.23
CA VAL A 29 -16.71 22.75 -9.24
C VAL A 29 -15.50 23.65 -9.07
N THR A 30 -14.75 23.41 -8.01
CA THR A 30 -13.50 24.12 -7.77
C THR A 30 -12.40 23.69 -8.76
N ARG A 31 -11.44 24.56 -9.02
CA ARG A 31 -10.27 24.24 -9.85
C ARG A 31 -9.45 23.12 -9.22
N LYS A 32 -9.40 23.05 -7.89
CA LYS A 32 -8.71 21.98 -7.15
C LYS A 32 -9.33 20.61 -7.44
N GLU A 33 -10.66 20.53 -7.41
CA GLU A 33 -11.41 19.32 -7.76
C GLU A 33 -11.24 18.93 -9.22
N LEU A 34 -11.37 19.89 -10.15
CA LEU A 34 -11.18 19.64 -11.57
C LEU A 34 -9.74 19.18 -11.89
N SER A 35 -8.75 19.79 -11.24
CA SER A 35 -7.33 19.39 -11.34
C SER A 35 -7.10 17.98 -10.79
N ALA A 36 -7.76 17.61 -9.69
CA ALA A 36 -7.70 16.25 -9.16
C ALA A 36 -8.30 15.24 -10.15
N ALA A 37 -9.51 15.50 -10.65
CA ALA A 37 -10.16 14.65 -11.64
C ALA A 37 -9.32 14.52 -12.93
N ALA A 38 -8.71 15.60 -13.42
CA ALA A 38 -7.83 15.58 -14.59
C ALA A 38 -6.56 14.75 -14.37
N ARG A 39 -5.94 14.85 -13.18
CA ARG A 39 -4.79 14.01 -12.80
C ARG A 39 -5.16 12.53 -12.74
N ASP A 40 -6.33 12.22 -12.19
CA ASP A 40 -6.80 10.85 -12.06
C ASP A 40 -7.17 10.25 -13.41
N ALA A 41 -7.87 11.01 -14.27
CA ALA A 41 -8.12 10.65 -15.66
C ALA A 41 -6.82 10.41 -16.44
N ALA A 42 -5.83 11.30 -16.27
CA ALA A 42 -4.54 11.16 -16.93
C ALA A 42 -3.80 9.88 -16.53
N LYS A 43 -3.87 9.49 -15.24
CA LYS A 43 -3.31 8.23 -14.74
C LYS A 43 -4.11 7.02 -15.22
N ALA A 44 -5.44 7.06 -15.08
CA ALA A 44 -6.33 5.96 -15.43
C ALA A 44 -6.19 5.57 -16.91
N LEU A 45 -6.08 6.56 -17.79
CA LEU A 45 -5.96 6.36 -19.24
C LEU A 45 -4.50 6.29 -19.73
N ASN A 46 -3.50 6.29 -18.83
CA ASN A 46 -2.07 6.31 -19.16
C ASN A 46 -1.71 7.38 -20.22
N LEU A 47 -2.17 8.62 -19.99
CA LEU A 47 -1.95 9.70 -20.94
C LEU A 47 -0.44 9.97 -21.14
N PRO A 48 0.02 10.09 -22.40
CA PRO A 48 1.36 10.57 -22.69
C PRO A 48 1.58 11.98 -22.13
N THR A 49 2.84 12.38 -21.97
CA THR A 49 3.20 13.68 -21.38
C THR A 49 2.58 14.86 -22.12
N THR A 50 2.62 14.89 -23.45
CA THR A 50 2.16 16.04 -24.23
C THR A 50 0.65 16.33 -24.05
N PRO A 51 -0.29 15.37 -24.24
CA PRO A 51 -1.71 15.64 -23.96
C PRO A 51 -2.00 15.91 -22.49
N ARG A 52 -1.25 15.30 -21.57
CA ARG A 52 -1.39 15.54 -20.12
C ARG A 52 -1.06 16.99 -19.74
N VAL A 53 0.01 17.55 -20.30
CA VAL A 53 0.38 18.96 -20.08
C VAL A 53 -0.68 19.88 -20.65
N VAL A 54 -1.17 19.61 -21.87
CA VAL A 54 -2.26 20.41 -22.47
C VAL A 54 -3.54 20.35 -21.63
N LEU A 55 -3.93 19.17 -21.13
CA LEU A 55 -5.08 19.04 -20.25
C LEU A 55 -4.90 19.83 -18.95
N SER A 56 -3.70 19.81 -18.37
CA SER A 56 -3.37 20.59 -17.17
C SER A 56 -3.54 22.08 -17.40
N GLU A 57 -3.05 22.61 -18.53
CA GLU A 57 -3.22 24.02 -18.87
C GLU A 57 -4.68 24.40 -19.14
N LEU A 58 -5.45 23.53 -19.81
CA LEU A 58 -6.89 23.76 -19.99
C LEU A 58 -7.60 23.89 -18.64
N VAL A 59 -7.26 23.05 -17.66
CA VAL A 59 -7.80 23.13 -16.30
C VAL A 59 -7.32 24.38 -15.57
N ALA A 60 -6.08 24.82 -15.78
CA ALA A 60 -5.57 26.06 -15.18
C ALA A 60 -6.35 27.30 -15.68
N CYS A 61 -6.83 27.28 -16.92
CA CYS A 61 -7.69 28.33 -17.48
C CYS A 61 -9.13 28.35 -16.92
N TRP A 62 -9.54 27.36 -16.12
CA TRP A 62 -10.86 27.38 -15.49
C TRP A 62 -10.92 28.44 -14.39
N GLY A 63 -11.75 29.46 -14.59
CA GLY A 63 -12.20 30.36 -13.52
C GLY A 63 -13.44 29.74 -12.90
N GLU A 64 -13.42 29.45 -11.59
CA GLU A 64 -14.47 28.72 -10.87
C GLU A 64 -15.83 29.43 -10.98
N GLN A 65 -16.57 29.14 -12.05
CA GLN A 65 -17.86 29.74 -12.38
C GLN A 65 -18.99 28.80 -11.94
N GLY A 66 -20.12 29.38 -11.53
CA GLY A 66 -21.35 28.64 -11.22
C GLY A 66 -22.16 28.19 -12.44
N TRP A 67 -21.49 27.93 -13.57
CA TRP A 67 -22.13 27.51 -14.80
C TRP A 67 -22.41 26.01 -14.80
N GLU A 68 -23.41 25.58 -15.55
CA GLU A 68 -23.73 24.16 -15.75
C GLU A 68 -22.61 23.37 -16.44
N ARG A 69 -21.72 24.07 -17.15
CA ARG A 69 -20.63 23.50 -17.94
C ARG A 69 -19.30 24.17 -17.59
N LEU A 70 -18.24 23.36 -17.54
CA LEU A 70 -16.88 23.79 -17.24
C LEU A 70 -16.17 24.29 -18.51
N LEU A 71 -16.56 25.47 -19.00
CA LEU A 71 -16.10 26.02 -20.27
C LEU A 71 -14.78 26.80 -20.14
N VAL A 72 -13.83 26.53 -21.04
CA VAL A 72 -12.56 27.25 -21.16
C VAL A 72 -12.26 27.61 -22.61
N TRP A 73 -11.63 28.75 -22.86
CA TRP A 73 -11.41 29.27 -24.22
C TRP A 73 -9.97 29.76 -24.51
N PRO A 74 -8.90 29.06 -24.08
CA PRO A 74 -7.54 29.50 -24.40
C PRO A 74 -7.25 29.38 -25.90
N SER A 75 -6.57 30.36 -26.49
CA SER A 75 -6.10 30.29 -27.88
C SER A 75 -4.97 29.26 -28.02
N ASN A 76 -4.72 28.79 -29.25
CA ASN A 76 -3.57 27.92 -29.47
C ASN A 76 -2.25 28.64 -29.16
N ASP A 77 -2.13 29.93 -29.49
CA ASP A 77 -0.94 30.74 -29.19
C ASP A 77 -0.68 30.84 -27.69
N TYR A 78 -1.74 31.01 -26.90
CA TYR A 78 -1.65 30.97 -25.43
C TYR A 78 -1.11 29.61 -24.95
N LEU A 79 -1.67 28.50 -25.46
CA LEU A 79 -1.25 27.15 -25.08
C LEU A 79 0.20 26.87 -25.51
N VAL A 80 0.62 27.32 -26.69
CA VAL A 80 2.01 27.25 -27.14
C VAL A 80 2.93 27.99 -26.16
N GLY A 81 2.58 29.23 -25.82
CA GLY A 81 3.36 30.05 -24.89
C GLY A 81 3.46 29.44 -23.49
N ARG A 82 2.41 28.78 -22.98
CA ARG A 82 2.43 28.17 -21.65
C ARG A 82 3.03 26.78 -21.56
N THR A 83 2.89 25.97 -22.60
CA THR A 83 3.36 24.58 -22.59
C THR A 83 4.73 24.38 -23.23
N ALA A 84 5.24 25.39 -23.95
CA ALA A 84 6.40 25.29 -24.84
C ALA A 84 6.27 24.21 -25.92
N LEU A 85 5.03 23.78 -26.23
CA LEU A 85 4.74 22.83 -27.30
C LEU A 85 4.50 23.57 -28.61
N THR A 86 4.82 22.93 -29.73
CA THR A 86 4.46 23.46 -31.05
C THR A 86 2.95 23.46 -31.25
N ASP A 87 2.42 24.39 -32.05
CA ASP A 87 0.98 24.44 -32.36
C ASP A 87 0.47 23.11 -32.98
N ARG A 88 1.30 22.41 -33.78
CA ARG A 88 0.98 21.07 -34.29
C ARG A 88 0.80 20.06 -33.16
N ALA A 89 1.66 20.09 -32.14
CA ALA A 89 1.56 19.24 -30.96
C ALA A 89 0.34 19.57 -30.10
N ILE A 90 -0.02 20.85 -29.95
CA ILE A 90 -1.26 21.29 -29.31
C ILE A 90 -2.48 20.72 -30.03
N ARG A 91 -2.58 20.92 -31.36
CA ARG A 91 -3.69 20.40 -32.17
C ARG A 91 -3.81 18.87 -32.10
N LYS A 92 -2.69 18.15 -32.13
CA LYS A 92 -2.66 16.68 -31.96
C LYS A 92 -3.12 16.25 -30.57
N SER A 93 -2.69 16.97 -29.53
CA SER A 93 -3.05 16.71 -28.14
C SER A 93 -4.54 16.95 -27.89
N VAL A 94 -5.07 18.08 -28.35
CA VAL A 94 -6.50 18.39 -28.29
C VAL A 94 -7.32 17.29 -28.96
N ARG A 95 -6.93 16.85 -30.16
CA ARG A 95 -7.61 15.74 -30.85
C ARG A 95 -7.61 14.46 -30.00
N LYS A 96 -6.47 14.11 -29.40
CA LYS A 96 -6.35 12.94 -28.53
C LYS A 96 -7.24 13.06 -27.28
N LEU A 97 -7.32 14.23 -26.66
CA LEU A 97 -8.18 14.48 -25.50
C LEU A 97 -9.67 14.37 -25.86
N VAL A 98 -10.06 14.84 -27.04
CA VAL A 98 -11.42 14.68 -27.58
C VAL A 98 -11.72 13.21 -27.89
N ASP A 99 -10.79 12.50 -28.54
CA ASP A 99 -10.95 11.08 -28.85
C ASP A 99 -11.09 10.21 -27.59
N LEU A 100 -10.46 10.62 -26.48
CA LEU A 100 -10.58 9.98 -25.17
C LEU A 100 -11.83 10.43 -24.38
N GLY A 101 -12.63 11.36 -24.92
CA GLY A 101 -13.81 11.90 -24.24
C GLY A 101 -13.47 12.68 -22.95
N LEU A 102 -12.28 13.25 -22.87
CA LEU A 102 -11.86 14.10 -21.74
C LEU A 102 -12.31 15.54 -21.93
N ILE A 103 -12.34 16.03 -23.17
CA ILE A 103 -12.80 17.39 -23.47
C ILE A 103 -13.77 17.35 -24.64
N VAL A 104 -14.75 18.25 -24.64
CA VAL A 104 -15.71 18.40 -25.72
C VAL A 104 -15.50 19.76 -26.39
N PRO A 105 -15.28 19.82 -27.70
CA PRO A 105 -15.20 21.10 -28.40
C PRO A 105 -16.57 21.78 -28.48
N LYS A 106 -16.60 23.06 -28.13
CA LYS A 106 -17.70 23.98 -28.35
C LYS A 106 -17.26 25.04 -29.35
N ASP A 107 -17.40 24.72 -30.63
CA ASP A 107 -16.89 25.56 -31.71
C ASP A 107 -17.86 26.71 -32.02
N SER A 108 -17.31 27.89 -32.30
CA SER A 108 -18.06 29.04 -32.80
C SER A 108 -18.24 28.94 -34.32
N PRO A 109 -19.17 29.72 -34.91
CA PRO A 109 -19.38 29.75 -36.36
C PRO A 109 -18.12 30.12 -37.16
N ASN A 110 -17.24 30.95 -36.58
CA ASN A 110 -15.99 31.40 -37.23
C ASN A 110 -14.75 30.59 -36.80
N GLY A 111 -14.93 29.53 -36.01
CA GLY A 111 -13.85 28.67 -35.52
C GLY A 111 -12.93 29.31 -34.47
N LYS A 112 -13.23 30.54 -34.00
CA LYS A 112 -12.46 31.22 -32.96
C LYS A 112 -12.95 30.86 -31.56
N ARG A 113 -12.08 30.98 -30.56
CA ARG A 113 -12.40 30.77 -29.14
C ARG A 113 -12.55 32.13 -28.45
N TYR A 114 -13.70 32.37 -27.83
CA TYR A 114 -13.99 33.64 -27.16
C TYR A 114 -15.12 33.49 -26.14
N ALA A 115 -15.10 34.37 -25.13
CA ALA A 115 -16.18 34.53 -24.17
C ALA A 115 -17.34 35.31 -24.80
N VAL A 116 -18.58 34.91 -24.50
CA VAL A 116 -19.82 35.61 -24.86
C VAL A 116 -20.24 36.43 -23.66
N LYS A 117 -20.46 37.73 -23.89
CA LYS A 117 -20.87 38.69 -22.87
C LYS A 117 -22.31 39.11 -23.08
N ASP A 118 -23.01 39.40 -21.99
CA ASP A 118 -24.33 40.04 -22.04
C ASP A 118 -24.21 41.56 -22.29
N LEU A 119 -25.36 42.25 -22.29
CA LEU A 119 -25.44 43.71 -22.46
C LEU A 119 -24.76 44.49 -21.32
N ALA A 120 -24.63 43.89 -20.13
CA ALA A 120 -23.93 44.48 -18.99
C ALA A 120 -22.41 44.25 -19.05
N GLY A 121 -21.93 43.43 -19.99
CA GLY A 121 -20.52 43.09 -20.15
C GLY A 121 -20.07 41.88 -19.33
N GLU A 122 -21.00 41.23 -18.63
CA GLU A 122 -20.75 40.02 -17.84
C GLU A 122 -20.63 38.80 -18.74
N ILE A 123 -19.72 37.89 -18.40
CA ILE A 123 -19.53 36.68 -19.20
C ILE A 123 -20.64 35.69 -18.85
N VAL A 124 -21.43 35.30 -19.86
CA VAL A 124 -22.58 34.40 -19.71
C VAL A 124 -22.40 33.06 -20.42
N ASP A 125 -21.49 32.98 -21.39
CA ASP A 125 -21.18 31.75 -22.11
C ASP A 125 -19.76 31.84 -22.74
N ALA A 126 -19.25 30.77 -23.34
CA ALA A 126 -18.01 30.79 -24.10
C ALA A 126 -17.97 29.74 -25.22
N PHE A 127 -17.21 30.05 -26.27
CA PHE A 127 -16.80 29.11 -27.32
C PHE A 127 -15.34 28.67 -27.10
N GLY A 128 -15.11 27.36 -27.01
CA GLY A 128 -13.83 26.78 -26.64
C GLY A 128 -13.92 25.27 -26.37
N PHE A 129 -13.65 24.87 -25.14
CA PHE A 129 -13.71 23.49 -24.69
C PHE A 129 -14.56 23.36 -23.43
N ASP A 130 -15.37 22.32 -23.40
CA ASP A 130 -16.08 21.86 -22.22
C ASP A 130 -15.27 20.75 -21.52
N LEU A 131 -14.90 21.01 -20.26
CA LEU A 131 -14.16 20.11 -19.38
C LEU A 131 -15.07 19.29 -18.45
N THR A 132 -16.39 19.48 -18.54
CA THR A 132 -17.39 18.74 -17.74
C THR A 132 -17.17 17.23 -17.76
N PRO A 133 -16.82 16.58 -18.90
CA PRO A 133 -16.57 15.13 -18.93
C PRO A 133 -15.47 14.67 -17.96
N VAL A 134 -14.43 15.48 -17.74
CA VAL A 134 -13.34 15.12 -16.82
C VAL A 134 -13.88 14.93 -15.41
N TYR A 135 -14.73 15.85 -14.94
CA TYR A 135 -15.25 15.86 -13.59
C TYR A 135 -16.46 14.93 -13.42
N ALA A 136 -17.37 14.90 -14.40
CA ALA A 136 -18.55 14.03 -14.37
C ALA A 136 -18.16 12.55 -14.24
N ARG A 137 -17.05 12.16 -14.90
CA ARG A 137 -16.54 10.77 -14.91
C ARG A 137 -15.55 10.46 -13.79
N ARG A 138 -15.44 11.32 -12.76
CA ARG A 138 -14.49 11.14 -11.65
C ARG A 138 -14.59 9.76 -10.96
N GLY A 139 -15.81 9.22 -10.86
CA GLY A 139 -16.05 7.87 -10.33
C GLY A 139 -15.48 6.76 -11.22
N GLU A 140 -15.57 6.90 -12.55
CA GLU A 140 -14.96 5.96 -13.50
C GLU A 140 -13.44 5.95 -13.34
N TRP A 141 -12.81 7.13 -13.22
CA TRP A 141 -11.37 7.24 -13.03
C TRP A 141 -10.92 6.56 -11.74
N ALA A 142 -11.64 6.81 -10.64
CA ALA A 142 -11.34 6.17 -9.35
C ALA A 142 -11.42 4.65 -9.46
N THR A 143 -12.46 4.12 -10.11
CA THR A 143 -12.65 2.68 -10.32
C THR A 143 -11.50 2.07 -11.13
N LEU A 144 -11.16 2.67 -12.27
CA LEU A 144 -10.05 2.21 -13.11
C LEU A 144 -8.70 2.23 -12.38
N LEU A 145 -8.45 3.24 -11.54
CA LEU A 145 -7.22 3.32 -10.74
C LEU A 145 -7.14 2.25 -9.67
N ILE A 146 -8.26 1.95 -9.01
CA ILE A 146 -8.36 0.86 -8.03
C ILE A 146 -8.06 -0.48 -8.72
N GLU A 147 -8.71 -0.76 -9.85
CA GLU A 147 -8.47 -1.98 -10.64
C GLU A 147 -7.01 -2.11 -11.07
N GLN A 148 -6.40 -1.04 -11.58
CA GLN A 148 -4.99 -1.06 -11.98
C GLN A 148 -4.05 -1.32 -10.79
N LYS A 149 -4.34 -0.73 -9.63
CA LYS A 149 -3.57 -0.98 -8.40
C LYS A 149 -3.72 -2.44 -7.95
N GLN A 150 -4.93 -2.98 -7.95
CA GLN A 150 -5.20 -4.37 -7.61
C GLN A 150 -4.48 -5.33 -8.55
N ARG A 151 -4.54 -5.11 -9.87
CA ARG A 151 -3.81 -5.93 -10.86
C ARG A 151 -2.30 -5.92 -10.60
N ARG A 152 -1.71 -4.75 -10.33
CA ARG A 152 -0.28 -4.63 -9.98
C ARG A 152 0.06 -5.35 -8.68
N GLN A 153 -0.81 -5.28 -7.68
CA GLN A 153 -0.61 -5.96 -6.41
C GLN A 153 -0.72 -7.48 -6.54
N ALA A 154 -1.74 -7.98 -7.25
CA ALA A 154 -1.90 -9.40 -7.53
C ALA A 154 -0.71 -9.97 -8.30
N GLN A 155 -0.24 -9.26 -9.34
CA GLN A 155 0.97 -9.63 -10.07
C GLN A 155 2.20 -9.64 -9.15
N LYS A 156 2.35 -8.61 -8.30
CA LYS A 156 3.43 -8.54 -7.32
C LYS A 156 3.41 -9.76 -6.38
N GLN A 157 2.25 -10.08 -5.82
CA GLN A 157 2.05 -11.21 -4.89
C GLN A 157 2.38 -12.54 -5.57
N ALA A 158 1.88 -12.79 -6.78
CA ALA A 158 2.17 -14.02 -7.52
C ALA A 158 3.68 -14.24 -7.74
N PHE A 159 4.43 -13.18 -8.09
CA PHE A 159 5.89 -13.27 -8.21
C PHE A 159 6.61 -13.46 -6.87
N ASP A 160 6.09 -12.87 -5.79
CA ASP A 160 6.65 -13.05 -4.45
C ASP A 160 6.42 -14.51 -3.99
N GLU A 161 5.25 -15.10 -4.25
CA GLU A 161 4.95 -16.50 -3.94
C GLU A 161 5.79 -17.48 -4.77
N VAL A 162 5.99 -17.22 -6.07
CA VAL A 162 6.96 -17.98 -6.88
C VAL A 162 8.36 -17.91 -6.28
N THR A 163 8.78 -16.74 -5.80
CA THR A 163 10.10 -16.57 -5.17
C THR A 163 10.21 -17.38 -3.88
N ILE A 164 9.15 -17.40 -3.06
CA ILE A 164 9.07 -18.19 -1.83
C ILE A 164 9.16 -19.68 -2.16
N CYS A 165 8.32 -20.17 -3.09
CA CYS A 165 8.31 -21.59 -3.48
C CYS A 165 9.65 -22.03 -4.02
N ARG A 166 10.28 -21.20 -4.87
CA ARG A 166 11.62 -21.49 -5.39
C ARG A 166 12.67 -21.61 -4.28
N ARG A 167 12.73 -20.67 -3.34
CA ARG A 167 13.69 -20.70 -2.23
C ARG A 167 13.48 -21.92 -1.33
N ALA A 168 12.24 -22.18 -0.94
CA ALA A 168 11.91 -23.34 -0.13
C ALA A 168 12.27 -24.67 -0.83
N THR A 169 12.05 -24.76 -2.15
CA THR A 169 12.49 -25.92 -2.95
C THR A 169 14.01 -26.07 -2.94
N GLU A 170 14.75 -24.98 -3.16
CA GLU A 170 16.23 -24.97 -3.13
C GLU A 170 16.77 -25.36 -1.75
N GLU A 171 16.18 -24.85 -0.67
CA GLU A 171 16.52 -25.19 0.71
C GLU A 171 16.26 -26.67 1.01
N ALA A 172 15.09 -27.20 0.64
CA ALA A 172 14.75 -28.61 0.81
C ALA A 172 15.71 -29.53 0.03
N LEU A 173 16.04 -29.18 -1.21
CA LEU A 173 17.00 -29.95 -2.02
C LEU A 173 18.43 -29.88 -1.48
N SER A 174 18.83 -28.74 -0.90
CA SER A 174 20.11 -28.59 -0.23
C SER A 174 20.17 -29.44 1.04
N ALA A 175 19.10 -29.43 1.84
CA ALA A 175 19.01 -30.24 3.05
C ALA A 175 18.98 -31.75 2.74
N LEU A 176 18.27 -32.16 1.68
CA LEU A 176 18.32 -33.53 1.16
C LEU A 176 19.74 -33.93 0.79
N ALA A 177 20.47 -33.07 0.07
CA ALA A 177 21.85 -33.36 -0.33
C ALA A 177 22.81 -33.50 0.86
N GLU A 178 22.60 -32.69 1.91
CA GLU A 178 23.44 -32.68 3.10
C GLU A 178 23.17 -33.87 4.03
N HIS A 179 21.89 -34.17 4.28
CA HIS A 179 21.50 -35.17 5.29
C HIS A 179 21.23 -36.56 4.70
N TYR A 180 20.89 -36.66 3.41
CA TYR A 180 20.52 -37.90 2.74
C TYR A 180 21.21 -38.02 1.36
N PRO A 181 22.55 -38.06 1.32
CA PRO A 181 23.32 -37.98 0.07
C PRO A 181 23.06 -39.15 -0.90
N ASP A 182 22.63 -40.29 -0.40
CA ASP A 182 22.33 -41.49 -1.21
C ASP A 182 20.93 -41.48 -1.84
N LEU A 183 20.07 -40.51 -1.50
CA LEU A 183 18.73 -40.38 -2.06
C LEU A 183 18.79 -39.77 -3.46
N ASP A 184 18.14 -40.41 -4.45
CA ASP A 184 17.99 -39.83 -5.78
C ASP A 184 17.05 -38.62 -5.76
N ARG A 185 17.60 -37.45 -6.13
CA ARG A 185 16.92 -36.16 -6.20
C ARG A 185 16.88 -35.57 -7.61
N SER A 186 17.37 -36.31 -8.61
CA SER A 186 17.55 -35.83 -9.99
C SER A 186 16.27 -35.26 -10.61
N SER A 187 15.14 -35.96 -10.45
CA SER A 187 13.84 -35.51 -10.96
C SER A 187 13.43 -34.13 -10.43
N LEU A 188 13.63 -33.87 -9.13
CA LEU A 188 13.26 -32.59 -8.51
C LEU A 188 14.20 -31.46 -8.96
N GLU A 189 15.49 -31.77 -9.18
CA GLU A 189 16.46 -30.80 -9.69
C GLU A 189 16.17 -30.40 -11.15
N ASP A 190 15.78 -31.36 -11.98
CA ASP A 190 15.39 -31.13 -13.37
C ASP A 190 14.09 -30.30 -13.47
N ASP A 191 13.10 -30.59 -12.63
CA ASP A 191 11.87 -29.79 -12.52
C ASP A 191 12.19 -28.36 -12.06
N LEU A 192 13.06 -28.19 -11.06
CA LEU A 192 13.50 -26.87 -10.59
C LEU A 192 14.16 -26.07 -11.72
N LYS A 193 15.05 -26.71 -12.49
CA LYS A 193 15.72 -26.08 -13.62
C LYS A 193 14.73 -25.67 -14.71
N THR A 194 13.76 -26.53 -15.00
CA THR A 194 12.70 -26.28 -15.99
C THR A 194 11.82 -25.10 -15.58
N LEU A 195 11.36 -25.04 -14.33
CA LEU A 195 10.54 -23.94 -13.82
C LEU A 195 11.31 -22.62 -13.75
N LYS A 196 12.60 -22.63 -13.39
CA LYS A 196 13.45 -21.43 -13.45
C LYS A 196 13.52 -20.86 -14.86
N ALA A 197 13.72 -21.70 -15.88
CA ALA A 197 13.80 -21.27 -17.27
C ALA A 197 12.48 -20.70 -17.80
N ARG A 198 11.34 -21.24 -17.35
CA ARG A 198 9.99 -20.77 -17.72
C ARG A 198 9.53 -19.53 -16.98
N THR A 199 10.16 -19.18 -15.86
CA THR A 199 9.77 -18.02 -15.04
C THR A 199 10.23 -16.72 -15.68
N PRO A 200 9.32 -15.84 -16.13
CA PRO A 200 9.70 -14.59 -16.79
C PRO A 200 10.27 -13.57 -15.80
N ALA A 201 10.99 -12.58 -16.34
CA ALA A 201 11.45 -11.45 -15.55
C ALA A 201 10.26 -10.61 -15.03
N ARG A 202 10.27 -10.31 -13.73
CA ARG A 202 9.23 -9.55 -13.01
C ARG A 202 8.86 -8.21 -13.64
N SER A 203 9.79 -7.57 -14.35
CA SER A 203 9.62 -6.24 -14.94
C SER A 203 8.94 -6.22 -16.30
N LYS A 204 8.81 -7.37 -16.99
CA LYS A 204 8.46 -7.39 -18.43
C LYS A 204 7.07 -7.97 -18.72
N THR A 205 6.60 -8.94 -17.94
CA THR A 205 5.38 -9.71 -18.30
C THR A 205 4.58 -10.15 -17.06
N SER A 206 3.29 -10.37 -17.24
CA SER A 206 2.47 -11.12 -16.26
C SER A 206 2.96 -12.55 -16.11
N LEU A 207 2.73 -13.14 -14.94
CA LEU A 207 3.04 -14.54 -14.71
C LEU A 207 2.14 -15.41 -15.62
N PRO A 208 2.68 -16.43 -16.32
CA PRO A 208 1.87 -17.39 -17.06
C PRO A 208 0.89 -18.10 -16.12
N THR A 209 -0.31 -18.36 -16.62
CA THR A 209 -1.35 -19.10 -15.88
C THR A 209 -0.83 -20.49 -15.51
N GLY A 210 -1.10 -20.93 -14.27
CA GLY A 210 -0.67 -22.24 -13.75
C GLY A 210 0.78 -22.31 -13.28
N LEU A 211 1.64 -21.35 -13.62
CA LEU A 211 3.08 -21.42 -13.27
C LEU A 211 3.30 -21.35 -11.75
N LEU A 212 2.49 -20.58 -11.04
CA LEU A 212 2.54 -20.53 -9.57
C LEU A 212 2.12 -21.87 -8.95
N ASP A 213 1.14 -22.56 -9.53
CA ASP A 213 0.68 -23.85 -9.05
C ASP A 213 1.76 -24.92 -9.26
N GLU A 214 2.44 -24.90 -10.41
CA GLU A 214 3.60 -25.76 -10.68
C GLU A 214 4.74 -25.52 -9.67
N TRP A 215 5.04 -24.26 -9.35
CA TRP A 215 6.03 -23.91 -8.32
C TRP A 215 5.62 -24.39 -6.92
N SER A 216 4.34 -24.26 -6.58
CA SER A 216 3.79 -24.71 -5.30
C SER A 216 3.86 -26.23 -5.17
N LEU A 217 3.55 -26.94 -6.25
CA LEU A 217 3.63 -28.40 -6.32
C LEU A 217 5.06 -28.89 -6.15
N LEU A 218 6.02 -28.29 -6.87
CA LEU A 218 7.43 -28.67 -6.76
C LEU A 218 7.95 -28.46 -5.33
N ARG A 219 7.61 -27.32 -4.70
CA ARG A 219 7.95 -27.07 -3.29
C ARG A 219 7.42 -28.18 -2.40
N SER A 220 6.13 -28.50 -2.52
CA SER A 220 5.51 -29.53 -1.69
C SER A 220 6.13 -30.91 -1.90
N HIS A 221 6.50 -31.27 -3.13
CA HIS A 221 7.21 -32.53 -3.39
C HIS A 221 8.60 -32.56 -2.76
N ALA A 222 9.36 -31.47 -2.86
CA ALA A 222 10.69 -31.39 -2.26
C ALA A 222 10.65 -31.44 -0.72
N GLU A 223 9.73 -30.70 -0.10
CA GLU A 223 9.51 -30.73 1.36
C GLU A 223 9.05 -32.11 1.83
N GLN A 224 8.13 -32.75 1.09
CA GLN A 224 7.64 -34.09 1.41
C GLN A 224 8.75 -35.14 1.29
N ALA A 225 9.59 -35.07 0.24
CA ALA A 225 10.73 -35.96 0.08
C ALA A 225 11.72 -35.85 1.25
N PHE A 226 11.99 -34.62 1.73
CA PHE A 226 12.82 -34.40 2.91
C PHE A 226 12.19 -34.98 4.19
N LEU A 227 10.88 -34.77 4.37
CA LEU A 227 10.15 -35.31 5.51
C LEU A 227 10.16 -36.85 5.53
N ASP A 228 9.90 -37.48 4.38
CA ASP A 228 9.86 -38.93 4.25
C ASP A 228 11.23 -39.57 4.46
N ALA A 229 12.30 -38.91 4.00
CA ALA A 229 13.67 -39.34 4.24
C ALA A 229 14.02 -39.36 5.75
N GLY A 230 13.58 -38.35 6.51
CA GLY A 230 13.80 -38.29 7.96
C GLY A 230 12.91 -39.20 8.80
N ASN A 231 11.75 -39.60 8.28
CA ASN A 231 10.80 -40.42 9.02
C ASN A 231 11.12 -41.93 8.99
N GLY A 232 12.07 -42.39 8.18
CA GLY A 232 12.50 -43.80 8.14
C GLY A 232 11.36 -44.81 7.90
N GLY A 233 10.25 -44.40 7.29
CA GLY A 233 9.03 -45.21 7.12
C GLY A 233 8.04 -45.19 8.30
N THR A 234 8.36 -44.55 9.42
CA THR A 234 7.42 -44.35 10.54
C THR A 234 6.64 -43.04 10.41
N ARG A 235 5.37 -43.14 10.01
CA ARG A 235 4.43 -42.00 10.00
C ARG A 235 4.02 -41.63 11.43
N PHE A 236 4.82 -40.85 12.14
CA PHE A 236 4.32 -40.16 13.33
C PHE A 236 3.31 -39.08 12.88
N ARG A 237 2.05 -39.27 13.26
CA ARG A 237 0.94 -38.37 12.94
C ARG A 237 1.11 -37.05 13.69
N HIS A 238 1.71 -36.05 13.06
CA HIS A 238 1.46 -34.67 13.46
C HIS A 238 0.02 -34.30 13.07
N THR A 239 -0.86 -34.28 14.05
CA THR A 239 -2.25 -33.80 13.89
C THR A 239 -2.23 -32.29 13.72
N ASN A 240 -2.02 -31.81 12.48
CA ASN A 240 -2.09 -30.39 12.17
C ASN A 240 -3.53 -30.01 11.83
N ASN A 241 -4.37 -29.85 12.86
CA ASN A 241 -5.74 -29.38 12.68
C ASN A 241 -5.76 -27.86 12.83
N ASN A 242 -5.40 -27.14 11.77
CA ASN A 242 -5.70 -25.72 11.69
C ASN A 242 -6.10 -25.32 10.26
N ASN A 243 -7.32 -25.71 9.90
CA ASN A 243 -8.05 -25.16 8.76
C ASN A 243 -8.58 -23.77 9.13
N GLY A 244 -7.74 -22.75 8.97
CA GLY A 244 -8.14 -21.38 9.27
C GLY A 244 -7.27 -20.37 8.54
N PHE A 245 -7.50 -20.20 7.23
CA PHE A 245 -7.11 -18.96 6.55
C PHE A 245 -8.34 -18.04 6.46
N PRO A 246 -8.25 -16.84 7.04
CA PRO A 246 -8.70 -15.64 6.33
C PRO A 246 -7.58 -14.60 6.39
N SER A 247 -6.83 -14.35 5.31
CA SER A 247 -7.19 -13.41 4.25
C SER A 247 -7.89 -12.13 4.77
N GLU A 248 -7.14 -11.20 5.37
CA GLU A 248 -7.04 -9.81 4.88
C GLU A 248 -6.15 -8.91 5.76
N PRO A 249 -5.38 -7.98 5.16
CA PRO A 249 -4.47 -7.08 5.86
C PRO A 249 -5.17 -5.77 6.24
N CYS A 250 -5.26 -5.44 7.53
CA CYS A 250 -5.84 -4.17 7.98
C CYS A 250 -4.86 -3.35 8.85
N ASN A 251 -3.84 -2.80 8.18
CA ASN A 251 -3.05 -1.64 8.63
C ASN A 251 -3.96 -0.42 8.85
N LYS A 252 -4.58 -0.26 10.02
CA LYS A 252 -5.09 1.03 10.51
C LYS A 252 -5.11 1.03 12.03
N GLY A 253 -4.29 1.87 12.66
CA GLY A 253 -4.39 2.12 14.10
C GLY A 253 -3.07 2.49 14.80
N PHE A 254 -2.34 3.51 14.32
CA PHE A 254 -1.42 4.23 15.21
C PHE A 254 -2.17 5.47 15.74
N PRO A 255 -2.25 5.70 17.07
CA PRO A 255 -2.78 6.94 17.60
C PRO A 255 -1.78 8.08 17.37
N THR A 256 -2.23 9.13 16.69
CA THR A 256 -1.51 10.39 16.57
C THR A 256 -1.72 11.20 17.85
N LYS A 257 -0.75 11.16 18.78
CA LYS A 257 -0.36 12.25 19.71
C LYS A 257 0.67 11.71 20.70
N ALA A 258 1.94 12.05 20.45
CA ALA A 258 2.96 12.08 21.48
C ALA A 258 3.19 13.56 21.79
N GLU A 259 2.60 14.03 22.88
CA GLU A 259 3.03 15.30 23.48
C GLU A 259 4.38 15.06 24.16
N ALA A 260 5.33 15.91 23.79
CA ALA A 260 6.68 15.90 24.33
C ALA A 260 6.65 16.24 25.83
N VAL A 261 7.28 15.39 26.64
CA VAL A 261 7.72 15.78 27.99
C VAL A 261 9.23 15.64 28.05
N ARG A 262 9.84 16.72 28.52
CA ARG A 262 11.26 17.01 28.56
C ARG A 262 12.01 16.14 29.56
N SER A 263 13.26 15.91 29.22
CA SER A 263 14.33 15.33 30.02
C SER A 263 14.45 15.98 31.40
N THR A 264 14.61 15.16 32.43
CA THR A 264 15.42 15.51 33.61
C THR A 264 16.12 14.24 34.06
N GLU A 265 17.41 14.37 34.31
CA GLU A 265 18.34 13.31 34.69
C GLU A 265 17.90 12.59 35.96
N GLN A 266 17.90 11.25 35.95
CA GLN A 266 18.51 10.42 37.00
C GLN A 266 18.40 8.93 36.66
N THR A 267 19.58 8.35 36.45
CA THR A 267 20.08 7.04 36.87
C THR A 267 19.21 5.80 36.69
N SER A 268 19.89 4.78 36.17
CA SER A 268 19.57 3.36 35.98
C SER A 268 19.10 2.57 37.22
N GLU A 269 18.16 3.10 38.03
CA GLU A 269 17.62 2.43 39.23
C GLU A 269 16.17 1.91 39.08
N HIS A 270 15.49 2.15 37.96
CA HIS A 270 14.04 1.90 37.86
C HIS A 270 13.63 0.69 37.02
N LEU A 271 14.53 -0.25 36.71
CA LEU A 271 14.18 -1.49 36.00
C LEU A 271 14.45 -2.71 36.90
N SER A 272 13.85 -2.74 38.09
CA SER A 272 13.93 -3.93 38.94
C SER A 272 13.08 -5.07 38.35
N PRO A 273 13.51 -6.34 38.48
CA PRO A 273 12.69 -7.50 38.08
C PRO A 273 11.31 -7.49 38.76
N GLU A 274 11.25 -7.05 40.01
CA GLU A 274 10.00 -6.87 40.78
C GLU A 274 9.06 -5.88 40.09
N LEU A 275 9.56 -4.72 39.65
CA LEU A 275 8.75 -3.75 38.93
C LEU A 275 8.20 -4.34 37.62
N ILE A 276 9.01 -5.11 36.89
CA ILE A 276 8.62 -5.71 35.62
C ILE A 276 7.56 -6.79 35.84
N LEU A 277 7.69 -7.62 36.89
CA LEU A 277 6.69 -8.61 37.27
C LEU A 277 5.35 -7.95 37.65
N GLU A 278 5.39 -6.87 38.43
CA GLU A 278 4.19 -6.14 38.82
C GLU A 278 3.53 -5.39 37.65
N ALA A 279 4.33 -4.85 36.73
CA ALA A 279 3.83 -4.17 35.54
C ALA A 279 3.32 -5.16 34.48
N CYS A 280 3.96 -6.32 34.35
CA CYS A 280 3.75 -7.29 33.28
C CYS A 280 3.57 -8.74 33.78
N PRO A 281 2.39 -9.11 34.33
CA PRO A 281 2.03 -10.49 34.67
C PRO A 281 2.18 -11.54 33.57
N THR A 282 2.17 -11.17 32.29
CA THR A 282 2.48 -12.10 31.17
C THR A 282 3.84 -12.76 31.32
N LEU A 283 4.74 -12.18 32.12
CA LEU A 283 6.02 -12.80 32.42
C LEU A 283 5.88 -14.18 33.10
N SER A 284 4.71 -14.47 33.70
CA SER A 284 4.40 -15.80 34.24
C SER A 284 4.31 -16.91 33.18
N ASP A 285 4.00 -16.57 31.92
CA ASP A 285 3.95 -17.52 30.79
C ASP A 285 5.34 -18.06 30.41
N TYR A 286 6.41 -17.47 30.95
CA TYR A 286 7.77 -18.01 30.83
C TYR A 286 7.94 -19.35 31.57
N GLY A 287 7.11 -19.64 32.59
CA GLY A 287 7.10 -20.92 33.30
C GLY A 287 8.31 -21.19 34.19
N GLN A 288 9.23 -20.22 34.36
CA GLN A 288 10.39 -20.29 35.26
C GLN A 288 10.41 -19.06 36.20
N PRO A 289 10.94 -19.19 37.43
CA PRO A 289 11.00 -18.06 38.36
C PRO A 289 11.95 -16.97 37.85
N VAL A 290 11.52 -15.71 37.90
CA VAL A 290 12.31 -14.54 37.51
C VAL A 290 12.83 -13.86 38.77
N ARG A 291 14.15 -13.91 39.01
CA ARG A 291 14.80 -13.41 40.24
C ARG A 291 15.69 -12.21 39.97
N ASP A 292 16.31 -12.19 38.80
CA ASP A 292 17.24 -11.14 38.39
C ASP A 292 17.00 -10.66 36.95
N LEU A 293 17.82 -9.72 36.48
CA LEU A 293 17.72 -9.20 35.11
C LEU A 293 18.16 -10.20 34.04
N ALA A 294 18.97 -11.21 34.38
CA ALA A 294 19.35 -12.26 33.43
C ALA A 294 18.15 -13.18 33.15
N ASP A 295 17.35 -13.46 34.18
CA ASP A 295 16.07 -14.17 34.03
C ASP A 295 15.08 -13.37 33.18
N VAL A 296 15.00 -12.03 33.36
CA VAL A 296 14.18 -11.15 32.51
C VAL A 296 14.63 -11.21 31.05
N VAL A 297 15.94 -11.25 30.79
CA VAL A 297 16.46 -11.38 29.42
C VAL A 297 16.11 -12.73 28.81
N SER A 298 16.25 -13.81 29.58
CA SER A 298 15.88 -15.16 29.14
C SER A 298 14.38 -15.25 28.84
N ALA A 299 13.55 -14.68 29.71
CA ALA A 299 12.10 -14.60 29.54
C ALA A 299 11.71 -13.78 28.31
N GLY A 300 12.30 -12.59 28.13
CA GLY A 300 12.05 -11.77 26.94
C GLY A 300 12.48 -12.46 25.65
N ARG A 301 13.60 -13.19 25.65
CA ARG A 301 14.04 -13.98 24.49
C ARG A 301 13.09 -15.14 24.19
N TYR A 302 12.57 -15.81 25.22
CA TYR A 302 11.60 -16.89 25.07
C TYR A 302 10.24 -16.37 24.54
N LEU A 303 9.69 -15.35 25.19
CA LEU A 303 8.40 -14.74 24.88
C LEU A 303 8.37 -13.98 23.55
N ARG A 304 9.54 -13.72 22.93
CA ARG A 304 9.63 -13.12 21.59
C ARG A 304 8.83 -13.93 20.56
N ALA A 305 8.81 -15.25 20.72
CA ALA A 305 8.08 -16.14 19.81
C ALA A 305 6.57 -15.94 19.94
N SER A 306 6.06 -15.80 21.16
CA SER A 306 4.65 -15.47 21.46
C SER A 306 4.24 -14.11 20.90
N LEU A 307 5.19 -13.18 20.79
CA LEU A 307 5.00 -11.88 20.14
C LEU A 307 5.00 -11.94 18.60
N GLY A 308 5.47 -13.04 18.00
CA GLY A 308 5.77 -13.13 16.58
C GLY A 308 7.01 -12.32 16.17
N ALA A 309 7.93 -12.05 17.10
CA ALA A 309 9.18 -11.37 16.81
C ALA A 309 10.24 -12.39 16.33
N HIS A 310 10.59 -12.28 15.04
CA HIS A 310 11.64 -13.11 14.42
C HIS A 310 13.02 -12.87 15.07
N GLU A 311 13.94 -13.85 15.04
CA GLU A 311 15.29 -13.73 15.65
C GLU A 311 16.05 -12.51 15.10
N SER A 312 15.85 -12.15 13.83
CA SER A 312 16.43 -10.94 13.24
C SER A 312 15.90 -9.64 13.86
N ALA A 313 14.65 -9.61 14.35
CA ALA A 313 14.09 -8.47 15.09
C ALA A 313 14.75 -8.32 16.46
N TRP A 314 14.98 -9.47 17.11
CA TRP A 314 15.62 -9.53 18.41
C TRP A 314 17.08 -9.08 18.32
N ALA A 315 17.84 -9.59 17.35
CA ALA A 315 19.23 -9.20 17.13
C ALA A 315 19.35 -7.68 16.87
N GLU A 316 18.51 -7.11 15.99
CA GLU A 316 18.46 -5.67 15.72
C GLU A 316 18.15 -4.87 17.00
N ALA A 317 17.20 -5.33 17.83
CA ALA A 317 16.88 -4.64 19.07
C ALA A 317 17.99 -4.71 20.12
N VAL A 318 18.67 -5.85 20.23
CA VAL A 318 19.83 -6.01 21.11
C VAL A 318 20.95 -5.05 20.71
N GLU A 319 21.23 -4.95 19.41
CA GLU A 319 22.22 -4.02 18.86
C GLU A 319 21.83 -2.56 19.11
N ASP A 320 20.55 -2.22 18.94
CA ASP A 320 20.06 -0.85 18.97
C ASP A 320 19.87 -0.26 20.38
N ILE A 321 19.34 -1.05 21.31
CA ILE A 321 18.93 -0.57 22.65
C ILE A 321 19.51 -1.40 23.80
N GLY A 322 20.27 -2.45 23.50
CA GLY A 322 20.86 -3.36 24.49
C GLY A 322 19.92 -4.50 24.90
N THR A 323 20.53 -5.59 25.37
CA THR A 323 19.85 -6.87 25.70
C THR A 323 18.71 -6.72 26.71
N VAL A 324 18.95 -5.99 27.80
CA VAL A 324 17.97 -5.80 28.88
C VAL A 324 16.76 -5.01 28.39
N LYS A 325 16.97 -3.91 27.66
CA LYS A 325 15.87 -3.09 27.12
C LYS A 325 15.11 -3.82 26.01
N ALA A 326 15.79 -4.63 25.19
CA ALA A 326 15.15 -5.47 24.18
C ALA A 326 14.23 -6.51 24.83
N ALA A 327 14.68 -7.17 25.90
CA ALA A 327 13.87 -8.11 26.67
C ALA A 327 12.63 -7.44 27.27
N ILE A 328 12.82 -6.30 27.92
CA ILE A 328 11.74 -5.51 28.51
C ILE A 328 10.74 -5.07 27.44
N ALA A 329 11.21 -4.64 26.27
CA ALA A 329 10.35 -4.24 25.17
C ALA A 329 9.49 -5.40 24.65
N VAL A 330 10.02 -6.63 24.58
CA VAL A 330 9.21 -7.82 24.24
C VAL A 330 8.11 -8.03 25.28
N ILE A 331 8.50 -8.08 26.57
CA ILE A 331 7.59 -8.33 27.69
C ILE A 331 6.51 -7.25 27.76
N TYR A 332 6.89 -5.98 27.61
CA TYR A 332 5.98 -4.83 27.62
C TYR A 332 4.96 -4.89 26.49
N VAL A 333 5.39 -5.22 25.26
CA VAL A 333 4.46 -5.30 24.13
C VAL A 333 3.54 -6.50 24.25
N LEU A 334 4.04 -7.63 24.75
CA LEU A 334 3.22 -8.80 24.99
C LEU A 334 2.16 -8.50 26.06
N GLN A 335 2.56 -7.83 27.15
CA GLN A 335 1.62 -7.41 28.17
C GLN A 335 0.58 -6.40 27.66
N LEU A 336 1.02 -5.41 26.88
CA LEU A 336 0.12 -4.46 26.24
C LEU A 336 -0.90 -5.18 25.35
N TYR A 337 -0.44 -6.21 24.62
CA TYR A 337 -1.30 -7.00 23.76
C TYR A 337 -2.38 -7.70 24.57
N GLU A 338 -2.01 -8.42 25.64
CA GLU A 338 -2.93 -9.14 26.52
C GLU A 338 -3.91 -8.23 27.25
N ASP A 339 -3.43 -7.11 27.80
CA ASP A 339 -4.28 -6.14 28.49
C ASP A 339 -5.37 -5.59 27.56
N ASP A 340 -5.03 -5.45 26.29
CA ASP A 340 -5.94 -4.93 25.28
C ASP A 340 -6.91 -6.00 24.78
N VAL A 341 -6.46 -7.26 24.63
CA VAL A 341 -7.34 -8.42 24.41
C VAL A 341 -8.37 -8.54 25.53
N ALA A 342 -7.93 -8.46 26.79
CA ALA A 342 -8.79 -8.58 27.96
C ALA A 342 -9.83 -7.45 28.06
N LYS A 343 -9.44 -6.21 27.71
CA LYS A 343 -10.32 -5.03 27.80
C LYS A 343 -11.34 -4.91 26.68
N ASN A 344 -11.04 -5.41 25.48
CA ASN A 344 -11.94 -5.27 24.32
C ASN A 344 -12.61 -6.60 23.93
N GLY A 345 -12.90 -7.47 24.90
CA GLY A 345 -13.71 -8.68 24.66
C GLY A 345 -13.06 -9.73 23.76
N GLY A 346 -11.74 -9.84 23.79
CA GLY A 346 -10.96 -10.80 22.99
C GLY A 346 -10.16 -10.17 21.83
N GLU A 347 -10.25 -8.86 21.61
CA GLU A 347 -9.59 -8.17 20.49
C GLU A 347 -8.48 -7.19 20.95
N SER A 348 -7.25 -7.40 20.50
CA SER A 348 -6.18 -6.41 20.68
C SER A 348 -6.19 -5.37 19.56
N ARG A 349 -6.08 -4.08 19.89
CA ARG A 349 -5.72 -3.00 18.96
C ARG A 349 -4.30 -3.17 18.42
N ILE A 350 -3.41 -3.90 19.12
CA ILE A 350 -2.08 -4.27 18.63
C ILE A 350 -2.22 -5.50 17.72
N LYS A 351 -2.43 -5.25 16.43
CA LYS A 351 -2.66 -6.31 15.43
C LYS A 351 -1.42 -7.12 15.07
N ASN A 352 -0.23 -6.54 15.23
CA ASN A 352 1.04 -7.22 14.98
C ASN A 352 2.02 -6.88 16.11
N PRO A 353 2.07 -7.72 17.15
CA PRO A 353 2.92 -7.46 18.31
C PRO A 353 4.41 -7.42 17.95
N GLY A 354 4.90 -8.29 17.06
CA GLY A 354 6.30 -8.30 16.61
C GLY A 354 6.68 -7.08 15.76
N GLY A 355 5.77 -6.60 14.91
CA GLY A 355 5.94 -5.35 14.16
C GLY A 355 5.90 -4.12 15.08
N TYR A 356 5.03 -4.15 16.09
CA TYR A 356 4.96 -3.12 17.11
C TYR A 356 6.23 -3.08 17.95
N PHE A 357 6.80 -4.22 18.34
CA PHE A 357 8.10 -4.32 19.00
C PHE A 357 9.20 -3.63 18.20
N ARG A 358 9.34 -3.91 16.90
CA ARG A 358 10.33 -3.22 16.06
C ARG A 358 10.11 -1.69 16.03
N ALA A 359 8.87 -1.24 15.96
CA ALA A 359 8.55 0.18 16.00
C ALA A 359 8.88 0.81 17.36
N LEU A 360 8.56 0.12 18.46
CA LEU A 360 8.88 0.52 19.82
C LEU A 360 10.40 0.63 20.01
N THR A 361 11.17 -0.39 19.62
CA THR A 361 12.63 -0.40 19.65
C THR A 361 13.22 0.81 18.94
N ARG A 362 12.72 1.15 17.73
CA ARG A 362 13.17 2.34 16.99
C ARG A 362 12.84 3.64 17.73
N MET A 363 11.68 3.72 18.37
CA MET A 363 11.28 4.91 19.15
C MET A 363 12.12 5.06 20.42
N VAL A 364 12.44 3.96 21.10
CA VAL A 364 13.34 3.94 22.26
C VAL A 364 14.75 4.34 21.86
N LYS A 365 15.27 3.82 20.74
CA LYS A 365 16.59 4.18 20.20
C LYS A 365 16.73 5.68 19.96
N VAL A 366 15.69 6.33 19.41
CA VAL A 366 15.67 7.77 19.11
C VAL A 366 15.29 8.61 20.34
N GLY A 367 15.06 7.99 21.50
CA GLY A 367 14.69 8.68 22.74
C GLY A 367 13.29 9.28 22.73
N LYS A 368 12.41 8.83 21.82
CA LYS A 368 11.00 9.26 21.77
C LYS A 368 10.13 8.58 22.82
N ILE A 369 10.55 7.41 23.27
CA ILE A 369 9.87 6.61 24.30
C ILE A 369 10.92 6.18 25.32
N ASP A 370 10.58 6.30 26.60
CA ASP A 370 11.34 5.72 27.70
C ASP A 370 10.59 4.51 28.26
N LEU A 371 11.20 3.33 28.17
CA LEU A 371 10.60 2.07 28.63
C LEU A 371 10.34 2.07 30.14
N ALA A 372 11.17 2.74 30.95
CA ALA A 372 10.95 2.80 32.39
C ALA A 372 9.69 3.59 32.73
N VAL A 373 9.47 4.71 32.04
CA VAL A 373 8.26 5.54 32.19
C VAL A 373 7.01 4.78 31.76
N GLU A 374 7.09 4.06 30.65
CA GLU A 374 6.00 3.23 30.12
C GLU A 374 5.63 2.06 31.07
N LEU A 375 6.63 1.38 31.64
CA LEU A 375 6.42 0.33 32.65
C LEU A 375 5.76 0.89 33.92
N LEU A 376 6.22 2.04 34.42
CA LEU A 376 5.61 2.70 35.57
C LEU A 376 4.17 3.13 35.28
N ALA A 377 3.87 3.58 34.07
CA ALA A 377 2.51 3.90 33.64
C ALA A 377 1.62 2.64 33.52
N MET A 378 2.18 1.51 33.08
CA MET A 378 1.49 0.23 33.03
C MET A 378 1.18 -0.31 34.43
N ARG A 379 2.15 -0.31 35.35
CA ARG A 379 1.94 -0.70 36.76
C ARG A 379 0.85 0.14 37.43
N ARG A 380 0.89 1.47 37.27
CA ARG A 380 -0.13 2.37 37.83
C ARG A 380 -1.55 2.06 37.34
N ARG A 381 -1.71 1.70 36.07
CA ARG A 381 -3.02 1.30 35.49
C ARG A 381 -3.58 -0.01 36.05
N ARG A 382 -2.78 -0.80 36.77
CA ARG A 382 -3.20 -2.06 37.41
C ARG A 382 -3.51 -1.91 38.89
N MET A 383 -2.90 -0.93 39.55
CA MET A 383 -3.15 -0.61 40.96
C MET A 383 -4.35 0.33 41.16
N SER A 384 -4.85 0.93 40.08
CA SER A 384 -6.08 1.72 40.02
C SER A 384 -7.19 0.91 39.37
#